data_AF-A0AAP0H944-F1
#
_entry.id   AF-A0AAP0H944-F1
#
_cell.length_a   1.000
_cell.length_b   1.000
_cell.length_c   1.000
_cell.angle_alpha   90.00
_cell.angle_beta   90.00
_cell.angle_gamma   90.00
#
_symmetry.space_group_name_H-M   'P 1'
#
loop_
_entity.id
_entity.type
_entity.pdbx_description
1 polymer ?
#
loop_
_entity_poly.entity_id
_entity_poly.type
_entity_poly.pdbx_seq_one_letter_code
_entity_poly.pdbx_strand_id
1 'polypeptide(L)'
;MLAGCSSTLLPPMSTQRFDLTCNTNFPRKDPTRSQPIRPVTSLSVDNNPIEARTSSCSLKHNVVDKRGEIWDTRSRGLKRVYDDNDDDQDESFRAKRNRSCNKVQEFGENEDNLRFWYQNNVISPWSFGNDLADLGERGVGSSSHRQRVVKETSSGSGSRSGSSPESHQSLNLDQEQGGLNGVGAPNPNQSLDLFAIGSETHDEEVGFELISLILACLEAIDMKNIHAVNHFVCKLGELASPRGDSSITRLASYYTEGLALRVSRIWPNIFQISTPREVNQIEEDNGNALRLLNEATPVPRFIHFTSNEILLRSFEGKDRVHIIDFDIKQGLQWPGFFQSLASRINPPTHVRITGVGESKQDLIETGARLSGFAEALNLEFEFHPVVDRLEDVRLWMLHVKEGEAVGINCILQLHKMLYDGTGGALRDFLGLIRSTNPSIVVVAEQESEHNDLVLEKRVSNSLKYYSAIFDCIDTVFPLQNGNRIKIEESFGREIRNIIACEGLERFERHVGFDQWWKLMTELGGFRNVEINDREFVQSQMILKMYHDSYGSSSFKVEKMRSDGGVATTGLTLSWSDQPLYTVSAWTPYTMAGSSSHYQRQQE
;
A
#
# COMPACT_ATOMS: atom_id res chain seq x y z
N MET A 1 -51.75 7.75 42.44
CA MET A 1 -52.78 7.00 41.67
C MET A 1 -51.99 6.01 40.81
N LEU A 2 -52.02 4.70 41.10
CA LEU A 2 -52.82 3.68 40.39
C LEU A 2 -52.63 3.72 38.85
N ALA A 3 -52.38 2.66 38.06
CA ALA A 3 -51.92 1.26 38.20
C ALA A 3 -51.64 0.72 36.76
N GLY A 4 -51.00 -0.42 36.43
CA GLY A 4 -50.29 -1.48 37.18
C GLY A 4 -50.14 -2.78 36.33
N CYS A 5 -49.19 -3.67 36.66
CA CYS A 5 -48.91 -5.00 36.03
C CYS A 5 -48.34 -4.99 34.58
N SER A 6 -47.59 -6.00 34.09
CA SER A 6 -47.29 -7.35 34.58
C SER A 6 -45.82 -7.76 34.38
N SER A 7 -45.30 -8.62 35.26
CA SER A 7 -44.02 -9.34 35.12
C SER A 7 -44.25 -10.79 34.66
N THR A 8 -43.51 -11.26 33.67
CA THR A 8 -43.42 -12.69 33.30
C THR A 8 -42.03 -13.24 33.61
N LEU A 9 -41.99 -14.28 34.45
CA LEU A 9 -40.78 -15.00 34.83
C LEU A 9 -40.38 -16.01 33.76
N LEU A 10 -39.08 -16.08 33.45
CA LEU A 10 -38.46 -17.21 32.76
C LEU A 10 -37.48 -17.92 33.72
N PRO A 11 -37.36 -19.26 33.66
CA PRO A 11 -36.64 -20.04 34.67
C PRO A 11 -35.11 -20.04 34.47
N PRO A 12 -34.33 -20.25 35.56
CA PRO A 12 -32.87 -20.33 35.46
C PRO A 12 -32.42 -21.71 34.95
N MET A 13 -31.65 -21.75 33.87
CA MET A 13 -31.02 -22.98 33.38
C MET A 13 -29.52 -23.05 33.70
N SER A 14 -29.21 -23.85 34.73
CA SER A 14 -28.08 -24.77 34.82
C SER A 14 -26.75 -24.37 34.16
N THR A 15 -25.83 -23.79 34.93
CA THR A 15 -24.40 -23.82 34.61
C THR A 15 -23.83 -25.24 34.76
N GLN A 16 -23.76 -26.00 33.66
CA GLN A 16 -23.02 -27.26 33.67
C GLN A 16 -21.51 -27.00 33.70
N ARG A 17 -20.89 -27.44 34.79
CA ARG A 17 -19.45 -27.42 35.03
C ARG A 17 -18.80 -28.57 34.25
N PHE A 18 -17.92 -28.26 33.29
CA PHE A 18 -17.10 -29.29 32.65
C PHE A 18 -15.91 -29.64 33.55
N ASP A 19 -16.08 -30.66 34.38
CA ASP A 19 -14.99 -31.24 35.18
C ASP A 19 -14.10 -32.11 34.27
N LEU A 20 -12.98 -31.56 33.80
CA LEU A 20 -11.95 -32.32 33.09
C LEU A 20 -11.14 -33.18 34.08
N THR A 21 -11.46 -34.46 34.14
CA THR A 21 -10.70 -35.44 34.94
C THR A 21 -9.35 -35.75 34.29
N CYS A 22 -8.27 -35.30 34.92
CA CYS A 22 -6.91 -35.74 34.59
C CYS A 22 -6.72 -37.19 35.04
N ASN A 23 -6.44 -38.10 34.11
CA ASN A 23 -6.13 -39.49 34.44
C ASN A 23 -4.84 -39.92 33.73
N THR A 24 -3.77 -40.04 34.52
CA THR A 24 -2.44 -40.50 34.10
C THR A 24 -2.32 -42.00 34.27
N ASN A 25 -1.69 -42.71 33.30
CA ASN A 25 -1.19 -44.11 33.30
C ASN A 25 -1.26 -44.65 31.85
N PHE A 26 -0.34 -45.38 31.22
CA PHE A 26 0.93 -46.10 31.52
C PHE A 26 1.65 -46.33 30.14
N PRO A 27 2.79 -47.05 29.99
CA PRO A 27 4.00 -47.19 30.82
C PRO A 27 5.32 -46.95 30.02
N ARG A 28 6.47 -46.86 30.73
CA ARG A 28 7.82 -46.95 30.12
C ARG A 28 8.22 -48.40 29.82
N LYS A 29 9.11 -48.59 28.83
CA LYS A 29 9.94 -49.80 28.64
C LYS A 29 11.32 -49.42 28.11
N ASP A 30 12.37 -49.69 28.90
CA ASP A 30 13.74 -49.87 28.43
C ASP A 30 14.01 -51.35 28.17
N PRO A 31 15.07 -51.70 27.41
CA PRO A 31 16.19 -52.35 28.11
C PRO A 31 17.61 -51.97 27.62
N THR A 32 18.51 -51.88 28.61
CA THR A 32 19.91 -52.39 28.66
C THR A 32 20.39 -53.31 27.52
N ARG A 33 21.68 -53.42 27.14
CA ARG A 33 22.97 -52.83 27.57
C ARG A 33 24.09 -53.45 26.71
N SER A 34 25.08 -52.69 26.24
CA SER A 34 26.47 -53.20 26.07
C SER A 34 27.51 -52.06 25.98
N GLN A 35 28.68 -52.33 26.54
CA GLN A 35 29.89 -51.51 26.67
C GLN A 35 30.99 -52.18 25.80
N PRO A 36 32.08 -51.51 25.33
CA PRO A 36 33.13 -51.05 26.26
C PRO A 36 34.06 -49.85 25.88
N ILE A 37 34.48 -49.14 26.95
CA ILE A 37 35.85 -48.67 27.26
C ILE A 37 36.41 -47.38 26.59
N ARG A 38 37.06 -46.60 27.48
CA ARG A 38 37.76 -45.28 27.39
C ARG A 38 39.16 -45.37 26.71
N PRO A 39 40.02 -44.31 26.65
CA PRO A 39 39.91 -42.92 27.14
C PRO A 39 40.33 -41.80 26.17
N VAL A 40 40.22 -40.53 26.58
CA VAL A 40 41.35 -39.56 26.69
C VAL A 40 40.93 -38.32 27.52
N THR A 41 41.91 -37.80 28.27
CA THR A 41 41.97 -36.57 29.10
C THR A 41 41.93 -35.27 28.27
N SER A 42 41.74 -34.03 28.75
CA SER A 42 41.39 -33.39 30.04
C SER A 42 41.32 -31.86 29.79
N LEU A 43 40.98 -31.07 30.82
CA LEU A 43 41.01 -29.59 30.95
C LEU A 43 39.63 -28.94 30.73
N SER A 44 39.17 -27.97 31.52
CA SER A 44 39.39 -27.51 32.90
C SER A 44 38.44 -26.31 33.02
N VAL A 45 37.60 -26.24 34.05
CA VAL A 45 36.71 -25.08 34.27
C VAL A 45 37.29 -24.28 35.42
N ASP A 46 37.66 -23.03 35.16
CA ASP A 46 37.89 -22.03 36.21
C ASP A 46 36.67 -21.10 36.31
N ASN A 47 36.00 -21.17 37.46
CA ASN A 47 35.02 -20.18 37.88
C ASN A 47 35.74 -19.08 38.67
N ASN A 48 35.44 -17.80 38.39
CA ASN A 48 35.38 -16.79 39.44
C ASN A 48 34.51 -15.59 39.02
N PRO A 49 33.90 -14.87 39.98
CA PRO A 49 32.83 -13.92 39.72
C PRO A 49 33.36 -12.50 39.41
N ILE A 50 32.58 -11.72 38.66
CA ILE A 50 32.86 -10.29 38.43
C ILE A 50 31.96 -9.46 39.34
N GLU A 51 32.60 -8.74 40.28
CA GLU A 51 31.94 -7.74 41.13
C GLU A 51 31.47 -6.52 40.33
N ALA A 52 30.31 -5.97 40.69
CA ALA A 52 29.87 -4.69 40.18
C ALA A 52 30.74 -3.55 40.73
N ARG A 53 31.30 -2.72 39.85
CA ARG A 53 31.93 -1.44 40.22
C ARG A 53 31.26 -0.27 39.52
N THR A 54 30.62 0.56 40.33
CA THR A 54 30.13 1.89 39.95
C THR A 54 31.30 2.82 39.66
N SER A 55 31.41 3.33 38.43
CA SER A 55 32.37 4.39 38.09
C SER A 55 31.62 5.70 37.79
N SER A 56 31.56 6.58 38.79
CA SER A 56 31.20 7.97 38.60
C SER A 56 32.31 8.70 37.83
N CYS A 57 31.95 9.52 36.84
CA CYS A 57 32.86 10.52 36.30
C CYS A 57 32.11 11.84 36.12
N SER A 58 32.65 12.90 36.74
CA SER A 58 32.02 14.22 36.80
C SER A 58 32.52 15.09 35.65
N LEU A 59 31.67 15.40 34.68
CA LEU A 59 31.96 16.45 33.70
C LEU A 59 31.51 17.81 34.24
N LYS A 60 32.46 18.75 34.31
CA LYS A 60 32.22 20.12 34.78
C LYS A 60 31.47 20.92 33.73
N HIS A 61 30.57 21.80 34.19
CA HIS A 61 29.95 22.83 33.36
C HIS A 61 30.99 23.66 32.61
N ASN A 62 30.70 23.94 31.35
CA ASN A 62 30.96 25.25 30.75
C ASN A 62 29.69 25.67 30.00
N VAL A 63 29.07 26.75 30.49
CA VAL A 63 27.89 27.36 29.87
C VAL A 63 28.38 28.29 28.76
N VAL A 64 27.88 28.09 27.54
CA VAL A 64 27.88 29.13 26.51
C VAL A 64 26.44 29.26 26.03
N ASP A 65 25.85 30.40 26.34
CA ASP A 65 24.45 30.71 26.05
C ASP A 65 24.30 31.11 24.57
N LYS A 66 23.43 30.40 23.83
CA LYS A 66 22.89 30.85 22.54
C LYS A 66 21.44 30.38 22.41
N ARG A 67 20.56 31.04 23.17
CA ARG A 67 19.14 31.19 22.79
C ARG A 67 19.02 32.30 21.74
N GLY A 68 18.27 32.03 20.68
CA GLY A 68 17.87 33.04 19.70
C GLY A 68 17.80 32.51 18.27
N GLU A 69 16.67 32.80 17.61
CA GLU A 69 16.50 32.84 16.14
C GLU A 69 16.65 31.51 15.36
N ILE A 70 15.50 30.85 15.10
CA ILE A 70 15.04 30.25 13.83
C ILE A 70 13.57 29.86 14.08
N TRP A 71 12.62 30.77 13.81
CA TRP A 71 11.17 30.54 13.61
C TRP A 71 10.51 31.87 13.21
N ASP A 72 10.97 32.47 12.11
CA ASP A 72 10.32 33.68 11.57
C ASP A 72 10.45 33.75 10.04
N THR A 73 9.83 32.78 9.35
CA THR A 73 9.47 32.85 7.92
C THR A 73 8.69 31.60 7.48
N ARG A 74 7.34 31.66 7.55
CA ARG A 74 6.37 31.12 6.55
C ARG A 74 4.93 31.14 7.08
N SER A 75 4.42 32.35 7.32
CA SER A 75 2.99 32.61 7.60
C SER A 75 2.48 33.76 6.72
N ARG A 76 2.49 33.53 5.40
CA ARG A 76 1.84 34.34 4.35
C ARG A 76 2.06 33.67 2.98
N GLY A 77 0.99 33.21 2.34
CA GLY A 77 1.12 32.43 1.10
C GLY A 77 -0.14 32.11 0.29
N LEU A 78 -1.34 32.56 0.70
CA LEU A 78 -2.57 32.39 -0.11
C LEU A 78 -3.52 33.58 0.04
N LYS A 79 -3.47 34.50 -0.93
CA LYS A 79 -4.62 35.27 -1.45
C LYS A 79 -4.20 36.05 -2.71
N ARG A 80 -4.93 35.86 -3.82
CA ARG A 80 -4.90 36.76 -4.98
C ARG A 80 -6.06 37.75 -4.84
N VAL A 81 -5.84 39.03 -5.12
CA VAL A 81 -6.88 39.96 -5.61
C VAL A 81 -6.20 40.96 -6.57
N TYR A 82 -6.94 41.37 -7.60
CA TYR A 82 -6.58 42.44 -8.56
C TYR A 82 -6.63 43.84 -7.90
N ASP A 83 -5.76 44.78 -8.29
CA ASP A 83 -6.15 45.84 -9.26
C ASP A 83 -5.00 46.83 -9.59
N ASP A 84 -4.88 47.09 -10.90
CA ASP A 84 -4.71 48.36 -11.63
C ASP A 84 -3.63 49.46 -11.33
N ASN A 85 -3.07 49.92 -12.47
CA ASN A 85 -2.49 51.23 -12.84
C ASN A 85 -1.02 51.64 -12.51
N ASP A 86 -0.24 51.67 -13.60
CA ASP A 86 0.64 52.74 -14.13
C ASP A 86 1.67 53.47 -13.23
N ASP A 87 2.96 53.37 -13.61
CA ASP A 87 3.60 54.45 -14.39
C ASP A 87 4.97 54.05 -15.01
N ASP A 88 5.04 54.25 -16.33
CA ASP A 88 6.13 54.35 -17.33
C ASP A 88 7.66 54.33 -17.03
N GLN A 89 8.37 53.92 -18.10
CA GLN A 89 9.74 54.24 -18.59
C GLN A 89 10.88 53.20 -18.42
N ASP A 90 11.77 52.94 -19.40
CA ASP A 90 11.71 52.86 -20.89
C ASP A 90 13.02 52.15 -21.39
N GLU A 91 13.20 52.00 -22.72
CA GLU A 91 14.43 51.60 -23.47
C GLU A 91 14.88 50.12 -23.34
N SER A 92 14.38 49.20 -24.19
CA SER A 92 14.87 48.82 -25.55
C SER A 92 15.96 47.71 -25.53
N PHE A 93 15.95 46.66 -26.37
CA PHE A 93 15.90 46.64 -27.85
C PHE A 93 15.18 45.43 -28.49
N ARG A 94 14.53 45.71 -29.63
CA ARG A 94 13.97 44.82 -30.67
C ARG A 94 14.74 43.50 -30.98
N ALA A 95 13.99 42.41 -31.15
CA ALA A 95 14.27 41.39 -32.18
C ALA A 95 12.98 40.74 -32.76
N LYS A 96 12.95 40.59 -34.08
CA LYS A 96 11.80 40.26 -34.94
C LYS A 96 11.17 38.87 -34.71
N ARG A 97 9.84 38.80 -34.74
CA ARG A 97 9.10 37.56 -35.11
C ARG A 97 9.50 37.13 -36.52
N ASN A 98 9.78 35.84 -36.70
CA ASN A 98 9.88 35.23 -38.03
C ASN A 98 8.96 34.01 -38.08
N ARG A 99 7.98 34.01 -39.00
CA ARG A 99 7.23 32.80 -39.37
C ARG A 99 8.11 31.98 -40.31
N SER A 100 8.44 30.75 -39.95
CA SER A 100 8.66 29.71 -40.96
C SER A 100 8.33 28.33 -40.41
N CYS A 101 7.72 27.53 -41.27
CA CYS A 101 7.48 26.10 -41.08
C CYS A 101 8.80 25.35 -40.86
N ASN A 102 8.78 24.31 -40.01
CA ASN A 102 9.60 23.12 -40.23
C ASN A 102 8.93 21.86 -39.68
N LYS A 103 8.68 20.96 -40.62
CA LYS A 103 8.49 19.50 -40.53
C LYS A 103 8.53 18.87 -39.13
N VAL A 104 7.40 18.23 -38.78
CA VAL A 104 7.40 17.03 -37.94
C VAL A 104 8.32 16.00 -38.61
N GLN A 105 9.28 15.47 -37.86
CA GLN A 105 10.10 14.35 -38.29
C GLN A 105 9.57 13.11 -37.57
N GLU A 106 8.95 12.23 -38.33
CA GLU A 106 8.38 10.96 -37.84
C GLU A 106 9.49 10.13 -37.19
N PHE A 107 9.39 9.91 -35.89
CA PHE A 107 10.06 8.80 -35.24
C PHE A 107 9.13 7.60 -35.35
N GLY A 108 9.64 6.50 -35.90
CA GLY A 108 8.84 5.30 -36.16
C GLY A 108 8.24 4.74 -34.87
N GLU A 109 6.96 4.96 -34.67
CA GLU A 109 6.19 4.36 -33.59
C GLU A 109 6.09 2.85 -33.84
N ASN A 110 6.42 2.06 -32.83
CA ASN A 110 6.34 0.61 -32.90
C ASN A 110 4.86 0.20 -32.68
N GLU A 111 4.03 0.38 -33.72
CA GLU A 111 2.55 0.22 -33.69
C GLU A 111 2.09 -1.09 -33.03
N ASP A 112 2.88 -2.16 -33.13
CA ASP A 112 2.52 -3.48 -32.60
C ASP A 112 2.30 -3.49 -31.08
N ASN A 113 3.07 -2.70 -30.32
CA ASN A 113 2.86 -2.55 -28.88
C ASN A 113 1.60 -1.73 -28.55
N LEU A 114 1.22 -0.76 -29.39
CA LEU A 114 -0.01 0.01 -29.22
C LEU A 114 -1.24 -0.84 -29.57
N ARG A 115 -1.16 -1.64 -30.64
CA ARG A 115 -2.25 -2.55 -31.05
C ARG A 115 -2.58 -3.60 -29.98
N PHE A 116 -1.59 -4.12 -29.27
CA PHE A 116 -1.80 -5.09 -28.18
C PHE A 116 -2.80 -4.58 -27.12
N TRP A 117 -2.70 -3.30 -26.73
CA TRP A 117 -3.59 -2.70 -25.73
C TRP A 117 -4.93 -2.19 -26.30
N TYR A 118 -5.00 -1.89 -27.60
CA TYR A 118 -6.19 -1.25 -28.21
C TYR A 118 -7.08 -2.17 -29.07
N GLN A 119 -6.64 -3.33 -29.57
CA GLN A 119 -7.41 -4.09 -30.57
C GLN A 119 -8.47 -5.07 -30.03
N ASN A 120 -8.49 -5.42 -28.74
CA ASN A 120 -9.51 -6.31 -28.18
C ASN A 120 -10.80 -5.56 -27.80
N ASN A 121 -11.46 -4.98 -28.80
CA ASN A 121 -12.77 -4.33 -28.67
C ASN A 121 -13.95 -5.35 -28.70
N VAL A 122 -13.72 -6.54 -28.13
CA VAL A 122 -14.69 -7.64 -27.97
C VAL A 122 -14.56 -8.13 -26.53
N ILE A 123 -15.38 -7.55 -25.64
CA ILE A 123 -15.45 -7.84 -24.19
C ILE A 123 -14.11 -7.57 -23.46
N SER A 124 -14.12 -6.49 -22.68
CA SER A 124 -12.98 -6.03 -21.87
C SER A 124 -12.20 -7.16 -21.17
N PRO A 125 -10.88 -7.31 -21.41
CA PRO A 125 -10.02 -8.22 -20.64
C PRO A 125 -10.05 -7.94 -19.12
N TRP A 126 -10.41 -6.72 -18.74
CA TRP A 126 -10.47 -6.24 -17.35
C TRP A 126 -11.69 -6.76 -16.57
N SER A 127 -12.74 -7.23 -17.24
CA SER A 127 -13.81 -8.00 -16.58
C SER A 127 -13.34 -9.43 -16.30
N PHE A 128 -12.73 -10.07 -17.30
CA PHE A 128 -12.36 -11.49 -17.25
C PHE A 128 -11.37 -11.83 -16.11
N GLY A 129 -10.44 -10.93 -15.77
CA GLY A 129 -9.50 -11.15 -14.66
C GLY A 129 -10.16 -11.16 -13.28
N ASN A 130 -11.18 -10.30 -13.06
CA ASN A 130 -11.96 -10.28 -11.81
C ASN A 130 -12.99 -11.43 -11.80
N ASP A 131 -13.66 -11.69 -12.93
CA ASP A 131 -14.64 -12.79 -13.06
C ASP A 131 -13.99 -14.17 -12.86
N LEU A 132 -12.76 -14.40 -13.34
CA LEU A 132 -12.05 -15.66 -13.14
C LEU A 132 -11.54 -15.84 -11.70
N ALA A 133 -11.26 -14.75 -10.98
CA ALA A 133 -10.98 -14.82 -9.55
C ALA A 133 -12.24 -15.20 -8.74
N ASP A 134 -13.42 -14.73 -9.16
CA ASP A 134 -14.72 -15.03 -8.54
C ASP A 134 -15.21 -16.46 -8.86
N LEU A 135 -14.89 -16.97 -10.05
CA LEU A 135 -15.18 -18.36 -10.46
C LEU A 135 -14.43 -19.41 -9.62
N GLY A 136 -13.34 -19.03 -8.94
CA GLY A 136 -12.61 -19.90 -8.01
C GLY A 136 -13.41 -20.29 -6.75
N GLU A 137 -14.39 -19.49 -6.33
CA GLU A 137 -15.16 -19.73 -5.10
C GLU A 137 -16.28 -20.78 -5.27
N ARG A 138 -16.66 -21.15 -6.51
CA ARG A 138 -17.79 -22.06 -6.79
C ARG A 138 -17.33 -23.42 -7.32
N GLY A 139 -16.56 -24.14 -6.50
CA GLY A 139 -15.73 -25.28 -6.97
C GLY A 139 -15.87 -26.66 -6.31
N VAL A 140 -16.76 -26.91 -5.35
CA VAL A 140 -16.91 -28.27 -4.75
C VAL A 140 -18.37 -28.67 -4.51
N GLY A 141 -18.94 -29.54 -5.36
CA GLY A 141 -20.27 -30.12 -5.08
C GLY A 141 -21.02 -30.82 -6.23
N SER A 142 -20.78 -32.12 -6.43
CA SER A 142 -21.76 -33.12 -6.92
C SER A 142 -22.50 -32.93 -8.27
N SER A 143 -21.97 -33.61 -9.30
CA SER A 143 -22.67 -34.70 -10.02
C SER A 143 -24.14 -34.53 -10.51
N SER A 144 -24.26 -34.33 -11.83
CA SER A 144 -25.07 -35.15 -12.77
C SER A 144 -26.34 -34.59 -13.46
N HIS A 145 -26.51 -35.09 -14.69
CA HIS A 145 -27.69 -35.14 -15.57
C HIS A 145 -27.98 -34.01 -16.59
N ARG A 146 -27.88 -34.45 -17.86
CA ARG A 146 -28.28 -33.84 -19.15
C ARG A 146 -29.73 -33.27 -19.09
N GLN A 147 -30.12 -32.25 -19.87
CA GLN A 147 -30.44 -32.44 -21.31
C GLN A 147 -30.64 -31.14 -22.14
N ARG A 148 -30.07 -31.18 -23.35
CA ARG A 148 -30.45 -30.56 -24.66
C ARG A 148 -31.34 -29.31 -24.76
N VAL A 149 -30.81 -28.38 -25.56
CA VAL A 149 -31.47 -27.28 -26.30
C VAL A 149 -32.61 -27.76 -27.22
N VAL A 150 -33.71 -26.99 -27.25
CA VAL A 150 -34.49 -26.68 -28.47
C VAL A 150 -34.89 -25.20 -28.42
N LYS A 151 -34.88 -24.53 -29.58
CA LYS A 151 -35.24 -23.11 -29.76
C LYS A 151 -36.38 -23.07 -30.76
N GLU A 152 -37.53 -22.49 -30.41
CA GLU A 152 -38.56 -22.18 -31.41
C GLU A 152 -39.43 -20.98 -31.04
N THR A 153 -40.01 -20.38 -32.07
CA THR A 153 -40.68 -19.07 -32.07
C THR A 153 -42.20 -19.21 -32.14
N SER A 154 -42.97 -18.31 -31.52
CA SER A 154 -43.99 -17.48 -32.21
C SER A 154 -45.06 -16.86 -31.28
N SER A 155 -45.66 -15.80 -31.81
CA SER A 155 -46.84 -15.01 -31.40
C SER A 155 -48.04 -15.74 -30.79
N GLY A 156 -48.78 -15.05 -29.90
CA GLY A 156 -50.19 -15.37 -29.60
C GLY A 156 -50.81 -14.46 -28.53
N SER A 157 -51.85 -13.70 -28.88
CA SER A 157 -52.57 -12.76 -27.99
C SER A 157 -53.79 -13.40 -27.30
N GLY A 158 -54.18 -12.89 -26.12
CA GLY A 158 -55.42 -13.24 -25.41
C GLY A 158 -55.70 -12.31 -24.23
N SER A 159 -56.97 -11.93 -23.99
CA SER A 159 -57.33 -10.71 -23.23
C SER A 159 -58.40 -10.91 -22.14
N ARG A 160 -58.68 -9.84 -21.37
CA ARG A 160 -59.82 -9.58 -20.43
C ARG A 160 -59.58 -10.07 -18.98
N SER A 161 -60.10 -9.46 -17.91
CA SER A 161 -61.07 -8.35 -17.64
C SER A 161 -60.87 -7.84 -16.19
N GLY A 162 -61.38 -6.70 -15.68
CA GLY A 162 -62.20 -5.62 -16.27
C GLY A 162 -62.57 -4.51 -15.26
N SER A 163 -63.22 -3.44 -15.78
CA SER A 163 -64.33 -2.64 -15.22
C SER A 163 -64.23 -1.82 -13.91
N SER A 164 -64.00 -0.49 -14.04
CA SER A 164 -64.99 0.62 -13.92
C SER A 164 -65.89 0.83 -12.66
N PRO A 165 -66.49 2.03 -12.42
CA PRO A 165 -66.10 3.41 -12.84
C PRO A 165 -66.48 4.57 -11.84
N GLU A 166 -66.41 5.83 -12.35
CA GLU A 166 -67.26 7.03 -12.04
C GLU A 166 -67.03 7.84 -10.73
N SER A 167 -67.33 9.14 -10.62
CA SER A 167 -67.40 10.27 -11.60
C SER A 167 -67.58 11.62 -10.84
N HIS A 168 -67.38 12.77 -11.51
CA HIS A 168 -68.27 13.97 -11.56
C HIS A 168 -67.53 15.29 -11.91
N GLN A 169 -68.16 16.09 -12.77
CA GLN A 169 -67.80 17.46 -13.13
C GLN A 169 -68.84 18.46 -12.59
N SER A 170 -68.45 19.73 -12.40
CA SER A 170 -69.37 20.88 -12.53
C SER A 170 -68.58 22.19 -12.80
N LEU A 171 -69.28 23.21 -13.31
CA LEU A 171 -68.72 24.39 -14.01
C LEU A 171 -69.13 25.74 -13.38
N ASN A 172 -68.44 26.81 -13.83
CA ASN A 172 -68.90 28.20 -14.06
C ASN A 172 -68.63 29.37 -13.07
N LEU A 173 -67.82 30.32 -13.59
CA LEU A 173 -68.04 31.78 -13.79
C LEU A 173 -67.83 32.85 -12.68
N ASP A 174 -66.90 33.75 -13.02
CA ASP A 174 -66.85 35.22 -12.94
C ASP A 174 -66.86 36.03 -11.62
N GLN A 175 -65.76 36.80 -11.42
CA GLN A 175 -65.83 38.24 -11.12
C GLN A 175 -64.51 38.99 -11.44
N GLU A 176 -64.60 40.19 -12.03
CA GLU A 176 -63.48 41.12 -12.23
C GLU A 176 -63.33 42.11 -11.07
N GLN A 177 -62.09 42.53 -10.74
CA GLN A 177 -61.61 43.93 -10.76
C GLN A 177 -60.25 44.12 -10.05
N GLY A 178 -59.39 45.00 -10.59
CA GLY A 178 -58.52 45.87 -9.76
C GLY A 178 -57.00 45.69 -9.75
N GLY A 179 -56.30 46.28 -10.73
CA GLY A 179 -55.19 47.22 -10.48
C GLY A 179 -53.82 46.78 -9.90
N LEU A 180 -52.80 46.79 -10.78
CA LEU A 180 -51.44 47.35 -10.57
C LEU A 180 -50.59 46.92 -9.35
N ASN A 181 -49.57 46.08 -9.58
CA ASN A 181 -48.17 46.52 -9.71
C ASN A 181 -47.20 45.32 -9.82
N GLY A 182 -46.18 45.43 -10.67
CA GLY A 182 -45.20 44.36 -10.88
C GLY A 182 -43.98 44.45 -9.97
N VAL A 183 -43.59 43.32 -9.39
CA VAL A 183 -42.23 43.05 -8.91
C VAL A 183 -41.87 41.64 -9.38
N GLY A 184 -40.72 41.48 -10.05
CA GLY A 184 -40.28 40.18 -10.56
C GLY A 184 -39.88 39.24 -9.42
N ALA A 185 -40.21 37.95 -9.54
CA ALA A 185 -39.74 36.92 -8.62
C ALA A 185 -38.20 36.73 -8.76
N PRO A 186 -37.46 36.53 -7.66
CA PRO A 186 -36.04 36.24 -7.73
C PRO A 186 -35.79 34.82 -8.27
N ASN A 187 -34.72 34.67 -9.05
CA ASN A 187 -34.34 33.42 -9.69
C ASN A 187 -33.78 32.43 -8.64
N PRO A 188 -34.19 31.15 -8.59
CA PRO A 188 -33.82 30.24 -7.48
C PRO A 188 -32.33 29.85 -7.37
N ASN A 189 -31.50 30.20 -8.35
CA ASN A 189 -30.15 29.64 -8.52
C ASN A 189 -29.00 30.45 -7.88
N GLN A 190 -29.28 31.34 -6.90
CA GLN A 190 -28.23 32.10 -6.19
C GLN A 190 -27.96 31.63 -4.75
N SER A 191 -28.67 30.60 -4.25
CA SER A 191 -28.50 30.11 -2.88
C SER A 191 -27.56 28.92 -2.72
N LEU A 192 -26.98 28.38 -3.80
CA LEU A 192 -26.07 27.21 -3.73
C LEU A 192 -24.58 27.60 -3.65
N ASP A 193 -24.14 28.62 -4.38
CA ASP A 193 -22.73 29.04 -4.40
C ASP A 193 -22.25 29.64 -3.07
N LEU A 194 -23.15 30.23 -2.27
CA LEU A 194 -22.76 30.90 -1.02
C LEU A 194 -22.46 29.93 0.14
N PHE A 195 -23.00 28.71 0.10
CA PHE A 195 -22.69 27.68 1.11
C PHE A 195 -21.36 26.98 0.83
N ALA A 196 -20.95 26.82 -0.43
CA ALA A 196 -19.67 26.21 -0.79
C ALA A 196 -18.48 27.03 -0.24
N ILE A 197 -18.49 28.36 -0.45
CA ILE A 197 -17.44 29.27 0.01
C ILE A 197 -17.33 29.29 1.56
N GLY A 198 -18.45 29.10 2.26
CA GLY A 198 -18.47 28.96 3.72
C GLY A 198 -18.04 27.58 4.24
N SER A 199 -18.17 26.52 3.43
CA SER A 199 -17.72 25.17 3.79
C SER A 199 -16.20 25.05 3.68
N GLU A 200 -15.62 25.42 2.53
CA GLU A 200 -14.18 25.29 2.29
C GLU A 200 -13.34 26.01 3.36
N THR A 201 -13.76 27.23 3.75
CA THR A 201 -13.09 28.00 4.80
C THR A 201 -13.24 27.38 6.20
N HIS A 202 -14.35 26.72 6.49
CA HIS A 202 -14.55 26.01 7.75
C HIS A 202 -13.74 24.69 7.81
N ASP A 203 -13.69 23.95 6.71
CA ASP A 203 -12.91 22.71 6.58
C ASP A 203 -11.40 23.00 6.68
N GLU A 204 -10.92 24.11 6.11
CA GLU A 204 -9.55 24.61 6.33
C GLU A 204 -9.29 24.92 7.81
N GLU A 205 -10.16 25.69 8.48
CA GLU A 205 -10.02 26.03 9.90
C GLU A 205 -9.97 24.79 10.81
N VAL A 206 -10.87 23.83 10.59
CA VAL A 206 -10.88 22.54 11.32
C VAL A 206 -9.62 21.73 11.03
N GLY A 207 -9.14 21.70 9.78
CA GLY A 207 -7.87 21.07 9.41
C GLY A 207 -6.67 21.67 10.14
N PHE A 208 -6.60 23.00 10.25
CA PHE A 208 -5.56 23.68 11.03
C PHE A 208 -5.67 23.41 12.54
N GLU A 209 -6.88 23.35 13.12
CA GLU A 209 -7.07 22.99 14.52
C GLU A 209 -6.58 21.55 14.79
N LEU A 210 -6.99 20.59 13.96
CA LEU A 210 -6.59 19.18 14.07
C LEU A 210 -5.07 19.00 14.02
N ILE A 211 -4.38 19.63 13.06
CA ILE A 211 -2.91 19.56 12.96
C ILE A 211 -2.26 20.21 14.19
N SER A 212 -2.76 21.36 14.63
CA SER A 212 -2.24 22.06 15.82
C SER A 212 -2.39 21.22 17.09
N LEU A 213 -3.51 20.53 17.26
CA LEU A 213 -3.77 19.62 18.37
C LEU A 213 -2.86 18.36 18.33
N ILE A 214 -2.59 17.80 17.15
CA ILE A 214 -1.63 16.71 16.98
C ILE A 214 -0.23 17.15 17.43
N LEU A 215 0.24 18.31 16.97
CA LEU A 215 1.56 18.85 17.34
C LEU A 215 1.66 19.19 18.84
N ALA A 216 0.64 19.83 19.41
CA ALA A 216 0.59 20.12 20.84
C ALA A 216 0.53 18.85 21.71
N CYS A 217 -0.12 17.78 21.22
CA CYS A 217 -0.09 16.46 21.86
C CYS A 217 1.32 15.87 21.90
N LEU A 218 2.08 15.99 20.81
CA LEU A 218 3.47 15.51 20.74
C LEU A 218 4.39 16.27 21.70
N GLU A 219 4.29 17.60 21.74
CA GLU A 219 5.02 18.44 22.71
C GLU A 219 4.67 18.04 24.15
N ALA A 220 3.38 17.84 24.45
CA ALA A 220 2.93 17.39 25.76
C ALA A 220 3.44 15.98 26.14
N ILE A 221 3.59 15.07 25.17
CA ILE A 221 4.19 13.74 25.38
C ILE A 221 5.67 13.87 25.75
N ASP A 222 6.45 14.69 25.03
CA ASP A 222 7.88 14.89 25.29
C ASP A 222 8.13 15.58 26.64
N MET A 223 7.34 16.61 26.95
CA MET A 223 7.31 17.26 28.27
C MET A 223 6.75 16.37 29.39
N LYS A 224 6.20 15.18 29.06
CA LYS A 224 5.53 14.25 29.99
C LYS A 224 4.37 14.88 30.77
N ASN A 225 3.73 15.89 30.17
CA ASN A 225 2.59 16.59 30.75
C ASN A 225 1.29 15.80 30.52
N ILE A 226 1.11 14.75 31.33
CA ILE A 226 -0.02 13.80 31.24
C ILE A 226 -1.40 14.49 31.19
N HIS A 227 -1.58 15.61 31.90
CA HIS A 227 -2.82 16.37 31.88
C HIS A 227 -3.09 17.02 30.52
N ALA A 228 -2.06 17.63 29.91
CA ALA A 228 -2.16 18.19 28.56
C ALA A 228 -2.33 17.08 27.50
N VAL A 229 -1.59 15.97 27.63
CA VAL A 229 -1.77 14.79 26.76
C VAL A 229 -3.21 14.29 26.78
N ASN A 230 -3.79 14.09 27.96
CA ASN A 230 -5.19 13.66 28.09
C ASN A 230 -6.16 14.68 27.47
N HIS A 231 -5.94 15.98 27.70
CA HIS A 231 -6.75 17.03 27.09
C HIS A 231 -6.70 16.99 25.56
N PHE A 232 -5.51 16.93 24.97
CA PHE A 232 -5.35 16.91 23.51
C PHE A 232 -5.87 15.62 22.87
N VAL A 233 -5.63 14.44 23.46
CA VAL A 233 -6.20 13.17 22.95
C VAL A 233 -7.72 13.17 23.03
N CYS A 234 -8.32 13.67 24.12
CA CYS A 234 -9.78 13.85 24.19
C CYS A 234 -10.29 14.82 23.12
N LYS A 235 -9.65 16.00 22.96
CA LYS A 235 -10.10 17.01 21.99
C LYS A 235 -9.97 16.54 20.55
N LEU A 236 -8.90 15.82 20.23
CA LEU A 236 -8.75 15.13 18.94
C LEU A 236 -9.84 14.09 18.71
N GLY A 237 -10.20 13.29 19.73
CA GLY A 237 -11.30 12.32 19.65
C GLY A 237 -12.71 12.93 19.54
N GLU A 238 -12.89 14.22 19.83
CA GLU A 238 -14.13 14.96 19.57
C GLU A 238 -14.24 15.44 18.11
N LEU A 239 -13.11 15.79 17.49
CA LEU A 239 -13.06 16.44 16.18
C LEU A 239 -12.75 15.48 15.03
N ALA A 240 -11.86 14.52 15.25
CA ALA A 240 -11.40 13.60 14.21
C ALA A 240 -12.35 12.38 14.08
N SER A 241 -12.64 11.97 12.84
CA SER A 241 -13.55 10.85 12.57
C SER A 241 -13.20 10.16 11.26
N PRO A 242 -13.10 8.82 11.20
CA PRO A 242 -12.86 8.08 9.95
C PRO A 242 -14.06 8.13 8.99
N ARG A 243 -15.19 8.71 9.42
CA ARG A 243 -16.36 9.02 8.57
C ARG A 243 -16.58 10.52 8.37
N GLY A 244 -15.61 11.36 8.75
CA GLY A 244 -15.66 12.80 8.59
C GLY A 244 -15.70 13.23 7.12
N ASP A 245 -16.27 14.39 6.87
CA ASP A 245 -16.55 14.87 5.52
C ASP A 245 -15.30 15.35 4.77
N SER A 246 -14.24 15.79 5.47
CA SER A 246 -12.95 16.17 4.86
C SER A 246 -11.86 15.11 5.02
N SER A 247 -10.95 15.00 4.04
CA SER A 247 -9.82 14.06 4.04
C SER A 247 -8.95 14.19 5.30
N ILE A 248 -8.67 15.43 5.72
CA ILE A 248 -7.89 15.73 6.93
C ILE A 248 -8.57 15.26 8.22
N THR A 249 -9.90 15.34 8.32
CA THR A 249 -10.66 14.85 9.49
C THR A 249 -10.58 13.33 9.62
N ARG A 250 -10.60 12.62 8.48
CA ARG A 250 -10.43 11.16 8.43
C ARG A 250 -8.99 10.78 8.73
N LEU A 251 -8.01 11.45 8.13
CA LEU A 251 -6.59 11.22 8.38
C LEU A 251 -6.23 11.43 9.86
N ALA A 252 -6.67 12.54 10.45
CA ALA A 252 -6.41 12.88 11.85
C ALA A 252 -6.94 11.82 12.81
N SER A 253 -7.99 11.06 12.45
CA SER A 253 -8.52 10.00 13.32
C SER A 253 -7.50 8.86 13.51
N TYR A 254 -6.79 8.46 12.45
CA TYR A 254 -5.74 7.44 12.53
C TYR A 254 -4.49 7.94 13.29
N TYR A 255 -4.15 9.22 13.19
CA TYR A 255 -3.12 9.83 14.05
C TYR A 255 -3.55 9.88 15.51
N THR A 256 -4.80 10.21 15.78
CA THR A 256 -5.38 10.24 17.13
C THR A 256 -5.31 8.86 17.77
N GLU A 257 -5.70 7.81 17.04
CA GLU A 257 -5.56 6.41 17.47
C GLU A 257 -4.08 6.03 17.70
N GLY A 258 -3.18 6.39 16.77
CA GLY A 258 -1.74 6.14 16.92
C GLY A 258 -1.15 6.78 18.17
N LEU A 259 -1.50 8.04 18.46
CA LEU A 259 -1.11 8.77 19.67
C LEU A 259 -1.71 8.12 20.93
N ALA A 260 -2.99 7.79 20.91
CA ALA A 260 -3.71 7.15 22.01
C ALA A 260 -3.09 5.78 22.37
N LEU A 261 -2.79 4.96 21.37
CA LEU A 261 -2.07 3.69 21.53
C LEU A 261 -0.65 3.90 22.07
N ARG A 262 0.06 4.94 21.61
CA ARG A 262 1.40 5.27 22.11
C ARG A 262 1.38 5.62 23.60
N VAL A 263 0.46 6.47 24.04
CA VAL A 263 0.40 6.90 25.45
C VAL A 263 -0.08 5.78 26.38
N SER A 264 -0.90 4.85 25.87
CA SER A 264 -1.20 3.57 26.52
C SER A 264 0.05 2.72 26.76
N ARG A 265 0.97 2.64 25.79
CA ARG A 265 2.26 1.93 25.95
C ARG A 265 3.24 2.65 26.88
N ILE A 266 3.30 3.98 26.85
CA ILE A 266 4.20 4.77 27.72
C ILE A 266 3.71 4.80 29.18
N TRP A 267 2.39 4.92 29.41
CA TRP A 267 1.78 5.05 30.74
C TRP A 267 0.56 4.12 30.91
N PRO A 268 0.75 2.78 30.90
CA PRO A 268 -0.35 1.79 30.90
C PRO A 268 -1.21 1.81 32.16
N ASN A 269 -0.70 2.35 33.27
CA ASN A 269 -1.47 2.52 34.52
C ASN A 269 -2.37 3.76 34.51
N ILE A 270 -2.25 4.63 33.50
CA ILE A 270 -2.99 5.89 33.37
C ILE A 270 -3.95 5.80 32.18
N PHE A 271 -3.45 5.42 31.01
CA PHE A 271 -4.24 5.28 29.80
C PHE A 271 -4.58 3.80 29.57
N GLN A 272 -5.78 3.38 29.96
CA GLN A 272 -6.28 2.02 29.76
C GLN A 272 -7.00 1.91 28.42
N ILE A 273 -6.23 1.93 27.32
CA ILE A 273 -6.77 1.83 25.95
C ILE A 273 -6.52 0.41 25.43
N SER A 274 -7.60 -0.30 25.12
CA SER A 274 -7.56 -1.61 24.46
C SER A 274 -6.86 -1.50 23.11
N THR A 275 -5.71 -2.16 22.94
CA THR A 275 -5.04 -2.27 21.64
C THR A 275 -5.90 -3.14 20.70
N PRO A 276 -6.31 -2.65 19.51
CA PRO A 276 -6.93 -3.49 18.49
C PRO A 276 -5.99 -4.65 18.13
N ARG A 277 -6.54 -5.84 17.87
CA ARG A 277 -5.73 -7.03 17.51
C ARG A 277 -4.86 -6.76 16.27
N GLU A 278 -5.40 -5.99 15.33
CA GLU A 278 -4.80 -5.55 14.06
C GLU A 278 -3.55 -4.68 14.20
N VAL A 279 -3.28 -4.08 15.37
CA VAL A 279 -2.02 -3.36 15.61
C VAL A 279 -0.84 -4.33 15.78
N ASN A 280 -1.14 -5.60 16.11
CA ASN A 280 -0.16 -6.64 16.41
C ASN A 280 -0.28 -7.87 15.49
N GLN A 281 -1.25 -7.91 14.56
CA GLN A 281 -1.53 -9.04 13.65
C GLN A 281 -1.92 -8.50 12.27
N ILE A 282 -1.31 -9.06 11.20
CA ILE A 282 -1.41 -8.56 9.82
C ILE A 282 -2.63 -9.11 9.05
N GLU A 283 -3.24 -10.19 9.55
CA GLU A 283 -4.09 -11.07 8.74
C GLU A 283 -5.60 -10.91 8.98
N GLU A 284 -6.31 -10.45 7.95
CA GLU A 284 -7.47 -11.15 7.33
C GLU A 284 -8.07 -10.31 6.17
N ASP A 285 -8.28 -8.99 6.34
CA ASP A 285 -8.99 -8.16 5.34
C ASP A 285 -8.05 -7.36 4.38
N ASN A 286 -6.73 -7.53 4.49
CA ASN A 286 -5.76 -6.70 3.75
C ASN A 286 -5.76 -6.97 2.23
N GLY A 287 -6.11 -8.19 1.81
CA GLY A 287 -6.24 -8.54 0.39
C GLY A 287 -7.41 -7.83 -0.31
N ASN A 288 -8.51 -7.61 0.41
CA ASN A 288 -9.66 -6.84 -0.11
C ASN A 288 -9.32 -5.37 -0.29
N ALA A 289 -8.63 -4.75 0.68
CA ALA A 289 -8.18 -3.37 0.57
C ALA A 289 -7.26 -3.17 -0.65
N LEU A 290 -6.34 -4.11 -0.92
CA LEU A 290 -5.46 -4.05 -2.10
C LEU A 290 -6.24 -4.18 -3.43
N ARG A 291 -7.25 -5.07 -3.51
CA ARG A 291 -8.12 -5.17 -4.70
C ARG A 291 -8.86 -3.85 -4.95
N LEU A 292 -9.48 -3.30 -3.92
CA LEU A 292 -10.22 -2.03 -3.98
C LEU A 292 -9.29 -0.86 -4.36
N LEU A 293 -8.07 -0.80 -3.81
CA LEU A 293 -7.07 0.21 -4.16
C LEU A 293 -6.61 0.08 -5.62
N ASN A 294 -6.48 -1.14 -6.14
CA ASN A 294 -6.10 -1.41 -7.54
C ASN A 294 -7.22 -1.07 -8.54
N GLU A 295 -8.47 -1.18 -8.13
CA GLU A 295 -9.63 -0.75 -8.90
C GLU A 295 -9.77 0.78 -8.92
N ALA A 296 -9.63 1.42 -7.76
CA ALA A 296 -9.78 2.87 -7.59
C ALA A 296 -8.60 3.68 -8.13
N THR A 297 -7.35 3.25 -7.87
CA THR A 297 -6.15 4.06 -8.06
C THR A 297 -5.16 3.42 -9.03
N PRO A 298 -4.34 4.23 -9.73
CA PRO A 298 -3.24 3.71 -10.54
C PRO A 298 -2.10 3.12 -9.70
N VAL A 299 -2.07 3.29 -8.37
CA VAL A 299 -0.91 2.97 -7.53
C VAL A 299 -0.47 1.50 -7.66
N PRO A 300 -1.33 0.48 -7.43
CA PRO A 300 -0.89 -0.91 -7.56
C PRO A 300 -0.61 -1.30 -9.02
N ARG A 301 -1.34 -0.73 -9.99
CA ARG A 301 -1.08 -0.98 -11.42
C ARG A 301 0.28 -0.45 -11.84
N PHE A 302 0.64 0.78 -11.47
CA PHE A 302 1.97 1.33 -11.69
C PHE A 302 3.05 0.39 -11.13
N ILE A 303 2.98 0.08 -9.83
CA ILE A 303 3.99 -0.77 -9.17
C ILE A 303 4.12 -2.13 -9.87
N HIS A 304 3.00 -2.84 -10.11
CA HIS A 304 3.01 -4.17 -10.70
C HIS A 304 3.49 -4.17 -12.17
N PHE A 305 2.95 -3.31 -13.03
CA PHE A 305 3.27 -3.32 -14.46
C PHE A 305 4.69 -2.83 -14.73
N THR A 306 5.16 -1.76 -14.08
CA THR A 306 6.55 -1.30 -14.18
C THR A 306 7.52 -2.40 -13.72
N SER A 307 7.21 -3.10 -12.62
CA SER A 307 7.99 -4.25 -12.15
C SER A 307 7.97 -5.42 -13.14
N ASN A 308 6.81 -5.71 -13.74
CA ASN A 308 6.66 -6.76 -14.73
C ASN A 308 7.47 -6.48 -16.00
N GLU A 309 7.55 -5.24 -16.51
CA GLU A 309 8.38 -4.92 -17.68
C GLU A 309 9.88 -5.12 -17.40
N ILE A 310 10.34 -4.78 -16.19
CA ILE A 310 11.73 -5.01 -15.76
C ILE A 310 12.02 -6.54 -15.73
N LEU A 311 11.12 -7.34 -15.14
CA LEU A 311 11.23 -8.80 -15.12
C LEU A 311 11.18 -9.39 -16.54
N LEU A 312 10.23 -8.97 -17.37
CA LEU A 312 10.08 -9.40 -18.75
C LEU A 312 11.37 -9.13 -19.55
N ARG A 313 11.98 -7.94 -19.40
CA ARG A 313 13.26 -7.60 -20.01
C ARG A 313 14.41 -8.49 -19.52
N SER A 314 14.49 -8.78 -18.21
CA SER A 314 15.49 -9.71 -17.67
C SER A 314 15.35 -11.15 -18.21
N PHE A 315 14.10 -11.55 -18.51
CA PHE A 315 13.76 -12.86 -19.04
C PHE A 315 13.71 -12.94 -20.57
N GLU A 316 14.21 -11.95 -21.30
CA GLU A 316 14.30 -12.03 -22.76
C GLU A 316 15.30 -13.13 -23.17
N GLY A 317 14.89 -14.00 -24.10
CA GLY A 317 15.69 -15.16 -24.54
C GLY A 317 15.96 -16.22 -23.47
N LYS A 318 15.25 -16.22 -22.33
CA LYS A 318 15.38 -17.25 -21.29
C LYS A 318 14.33 -18.34 -21.48
N ASP A 319 14.80 -19.58 -21.49
CA ASP A 319 13.97 -20.78 -21.70
C ASP A 319 13.18 -21.18 -20.44
N ARG A 320 13.83 -21.17 -19.28
CA ARG A 320 13.21 -21.48 -17.98
C ARG A 320 13.39 -20.30 -17.03
N VAL A 321 12.28 -19.79 -16.48
CA VAL A 321 12.26 -18.61 -15.61
C VAL A 321 11.69 -18.96 -14.23
N HIS A 322 12.26 -18.37 -13.19
CA HIS A 322 11.83 -18.55 -11.81
C HIS A 322 11.72 -17.18 -11.16
N ILE A 323 10.53 -16.83 -10.68
CA ILE A 323 10.30 -15.62 -9.89
C ILE A 323 10.21 -16.01 -8.42
N ILE A 324 10.87 -15.23 -7.56
CA ILE A 324 10.68 -15.30 -6.11
C ILE A 324 10.02 -14.00 -5.68
N ASP A 325 8.79 -14.12 -5.18
CA ASP A 325 7.95 -13.03 -4.73
C ASP A 325 7.83 -13.07 -3.20
N PHE A 326 8.35 -12.05 -2.53
CA PHE A 326 8.52 -12.04 -1.08
C PHE A 326 7.26 -11.63 -0.29
N ASP A 327 6.17 -11.22 -0.97
CA ASP A 327 4.84 -11.02 -0.37
C ASP A 327 3.76 -11.11 -1.46
N ILE A 328 3.46 -12.34 -1.89
CA ILE A 328 2.63 -12.57 -3.10
C ILE A 328 1.16 -12.24 -2.90
N LYS A 329 0.69 -12.20 -1.64
CA LYS A 329 -0.71 -11.98 -1.26
C LYS A 329 -1.67 -12.82 -2.10
N GLN A 330 -2.59 -12.16 -2.81
CA GLN A 330 -3.59 -12.78 -3.67
C GLN A 330 -3.10 -13.06 -5.12
N GLY A 331 -1.88 -12.65 -5.46
CA GLY A 331 -1.25 -12.87 -6.77
C GLY A 331 -1.57 -11.86 -7.87
N LEU A 332 -2.10 -10.67 -7.54
CA LEU A 332 -2.65 -9.69 -8.49
C LEU A 332 -1.66 -9.19 -9.57
N GLN A 333 -0.36 -9.23 -9.32
CA GLN A 333 0.68 -8.82 -10.27
C GLN A 333 0.83 -9.78 -11.47
N TRP A 334 0.62 -11.08 -11.23
CA TRP A 334 1.13 -12.14 -12.10
C TRP A 334 0.28 -12.47 -13.34
N PRO A 335 -1.06 -12.32 -13.36
CA PRO A 335 -1.86 -12.55 -14.57
C PRO A 335 -1.42 -11.71 -15.78
N GLY A 336 -1.13 -10.40 -15.58
CA GLY A 336 -0.64 -9.53 -16.65
C GLY A 336 0.76 -9.93 -17.14
N PHE A 337 1.63 -10.36 -16.22
CA PHE A 337 2.95 -10.89 -16.56
C PHE A 337 2.87 -12.19 -17.39
N PHE A 338 1.97 -13.13 -17.03
CA PHE A 338 1.73 -14.35 -17.80
C PHE A 338 1.21 -14.05 -19.21
N GLN A 339 0.27 -13.11 -19.36
CA GLN A 339 -0.19 -12.67 -20.69
C GLN A 339 0.97 -12.14 -21.56
N SER A 340 1.88 -11.33 -20.98
CA SER A 340 3.07 -10.81 -21.68
C SER A 340 4.19 -11.84 -21.90
N LEU A 341 4.19 -12.99 -21.22
CA LEU A 341 5.04 -14.13 -21.55
C LEU A 341 4.45 -14.97 -22.68
N ALA A 342 3.15 -15.31 -22.59
CA ALA A 342 2.45 -16.12 -23.57
C ALA A 342 2.34 -15.48 -24.96
N SER A 343 2.33 -14.14 -25.03
CA SER A 343 2.28 -13.39 -26.29
C SER A 343 3.64 -13.29 -27.03
N ARG A 344 4.73 -13.83 -26.47
CA ARG A 344 6.04 -13.83 -27.12
C ARG A 344 6.07 -14.79 -28.32
N ILE A 345 6.88 -14.46 -29.33
CA ILE A 345 7.17 -15.35 -30.47
C ILE A 345 7.71 -16.71 -29.99
N ASN A 346 8.57 -16.68 -28.97
CA ASN A 346 9.07 -17.85 -28.25
C ASN A 346 8.80 -17.61 -26.75
N PRO A 347 7.70 -18.12 -26.18
CA PRO A 347 7.49 -18.09 -24.73
C PRO A 347 8.49 -19.04 -24.03
N PRO A 348 8.80 -18.82 -22.75
CA PRO A 348 9.62 -19.76 -21.99
C PRO A 348 8.93 -21.14 -21.90
N THR A 349 9.71 -22.22 -21.94
CA THR A 349 9.20 -23.59 -21.77
C THR A 349 8.83 -23.91 -20.32
N HIS A 350 9.30 -23.14 -19.33
CA HIS A 350 8.88 -23.29 -17.94
C HIS A 350 8.84 -21.96 -17.19
N VAL A 351 7.76 -21.73 -16.45
CA VAL A 351 7.60 -20.59 -15.53
C VAL A 351 7.39 -21.11 -14.10
N ARG A 352 8.29 -20.79 -13.16
CA ARG A 352 8.03 -20.98 -11.72
C ARG A 352 7.74 -19.64 -11.05
N ILE A 353 6.77 -19.62 -10.13
CA ILE A 353 6.70 -18.61 -9.07
C ILE A 353 6.86 -19.29 -7.72
N THR A 354 7.80 -18.81 -6.92
CA THR A 354 7.84 -19.03 -5.48
C THR A 354 7.18 -17.85 -4.78
N GLY A 355 6.08 -18.10 -4.09
CA GLY A 355 5.33 -17.08 -3.37
C GLY A 355 5.52 -17.22 -1.86
N VAL A 356 6.04 -16.19 -1.21
CA VAL A 356 6.14 -16.08 0.25
C VAL A 356 4.89 -15.39 0.81
N GLY A 357 4.41 -15.83 1.97
CA GLY A 357 3.34 -15.20 2.73
C GLY A 357 3.09 -15.94 4.05
N GLU A 358 2.38 -15.30 4.99
CA GLU A 358 2.14 -15.88 6.33
C GLU A 358 0.94 -16.85 6.34
N SER A 359 -0.15 -16.54 5.63
CA SER A 359 -1.31 -17.44 5.52
C SER A 359 -1.09 -18.56 4.50
N LYS A 360 -1.08 -19.80 5.01
CA LYS A 360 -1.07 -21.02 4.20
C LYS A 360 -2.30 -21.13 3.29
N GLN A 361 -3.47 -20.68 3.75
CA GLN A 361 -4.72 -20.84 3.01
C GLN A 361 -4.71 -19.93 1.77
N ASP A 362 -4.40 -18.65 1.97
CA ASP A 362 -4.25 -17.65 0.91
C ASP A 362 -3.23 -18.11 -0.14
N LEU A 363 -2.10 -18.66 0.27
CA LEU A 363 -1.07 -19.17 -0.64
C LEU A 363 -1.56 -20.37 -1.49
N ILE A 364 -2.35 -21.28 -0.91
CA ILE A 364 -2.97 -22.39 -1.66
C ILE A 364 -3.94 -21.86 -2.72
N GLU A 365 -4.79 -20.91 -2.33
CA GLU A 365 -5.79 -20.31 -3.24
C GLU A 365 -5.13 -19.46 -4.34
N THR A 366 -4.12 -18.66 -4.00
CA THR A 366 -3.30 -17.91 -4.96
C THR A 366 -2.62 -18.85 -5.93
N GLY A 367 -2.00 -19.93 -5.44
CA GLY A 367 -1.39 -20.95 -6.30
C GLY A 367 -2.38 -21.60 -7.26
N ALA A 368 -3.59 -21.93 -6.80
CA ALA A 368 -4.65 -22.48 -7.63
C ALA A 368 -5.13 -21.49 -8.71
N ARG A 369 -5.41 -20.23 -8.34
CA ARG A 369 -5.81 -19.17 -9.29
C ARG A 369 -4.75 -18.92 -10.37
N LEU A 370 -3.47 -18.80 -9.96
CA LEU A 370 -2.36 -18.59 -10.90
C LEU A 370 -2.16 -19.79 -11.83
N SER A 371 -2.31 -21.01 -11.32
CA SER A 371 -2.18 -22.23 -12.13
C SER A 371 -3.28 -22.35 -13.19
N GLY A 372 -4.54 -22.12 -12.82
CA GLY A 372 -5.65 -22.14 -13.77
C GLY A 372 -5.56 -21.03 -14.84
N PHE A 373 -5.03 -19.86 -14.47
CA PHE A 373 -4.79 -18.78 -15.43
C PHE A 373 -3.62 -19.08 -16.38
N ALA A 374 -2.55 -19.70 -15.90
CA ALA A 374 -1.43 -20.15 -16.74
C ALA A 374 -1.84 -21.28 -17.71
N GLU A 375 -2.65 -22.24 -17.24
CA GLU A 375 -3.23 -23.30 -18.07
C GLU A 375 -4.08 -22.71 -19.21
N ALA A 376 -4.93 -21.72 -18.93
CA ALA A 376 -5.74 -21.03 -19.93
C ALA A 376 -4.91 -20.28 -21.00
N LEU A 377 -3.63 -19.97 -20.71
CA LEU A 377 -2.67 -19.36 -21.64
C LEU A 377 -1.73 -20.39 -22.30
N ASN A 378 -1.86 -21.69 -22.00
CA ASN A 378 -0.93 -22.76 -22.40
C ASN A 378 0.53 -22.51 -21.95
N LEU A 379 0.74 -21.91 -20.77
CA LEU A 379 2.05 -21.79 -20.15
C LEU A 379 2.30 -22.98 -19.21
N GLU A 380 3.44 -23.66 -19.35
CA GLU A 380 3.89 -24.65 -18.37
C GLU A 380 4.35 -23.91 -17.10
N PHE A 381 3.59 -24.10 -16.01
CA PHE A 381 3.70 -23.31 -14.79
C PHE A 381 3.79 -24.17 -13.53
N GLU A 382 4.65 -23.75 -12.61
CA GLU A 382 4.84 -24.36 -11.29
C GLU A 382 4.71 -23.28 -10.19
N PHE A 383 3.81 -23.49 -9.24
CA PHE A 383 3.71 -22.67 -8.04
C PHE A 383 4.35 -23.36 -6.84
N HIS A 384 5.22 -22.65 -6.13
CA HIS A 384 5.87 -23.14 -4.91
C HIS A 384 5.59 -22.20 -3.72
N PRO A 385 4.66 -22.55 -2.80
CA PRO A 385 4.35 -21.73 -1.65
C PRO A 385 5.41 -21.85 -0.54
N VAL A 386 5.79 -20.73 0.05
CA VAL A 386 6.60 -20.64 1.27
C VAL A 386 5.77 -19.95 2.33
N VAL A 387 5.28 -20.74 3.29
CA VAL A 387 4.47 -20.26 4.41
C VAL A 387 5.40 -19.87 5.56
N ASP A 388 5.85 -18.62 5.58
CA ASP A 388 6.74 -18.12 6.64
C ASP A 388 6.78 -16.58 6.70
N ARG A 389 7.30 -16.05 7.81
CA ARG A 389 7.61 -14.62 7.96
C ARG A 389 8.87 -14.26 7.20
N LEU A 390 8.99 -13.01 6.75
CA LEU A 390 10.08 -12.57 5.86
C LEU A 390 11.47 -12.76 6.49
N GLU A 391 11.60 -12.48 7.79
CA GLU A 391 12.82 -12.71 8.58
C GLU A 391 13.16 -14.20 8.80
N ASP A 392 12.20 -15.10 8.62
CA ASP A 392 12.32 -16.53 8.87
C ASP A 392 12.58 -17.36 7.59
N VAL A 393 12.35 -16.78 6.41
CA VAL A 393 12.71 -17.39 5.11
C VAL A 393 14.20 -17.77 5.04
N ARG A 394 14.48 -18.96 4.50
CA ARG A 394 15.83 -19.51 4.29
C ARG A 394 16.04 -19.95 2.84
N LEU A 395 17.29 -19.94 2.36
CA LEU A 395 17.63 -20.23 0.95
C LEU A 395 17.06 -21.57 0.44
N TRP A 396 17.10 -22.60 1.29
CA TRP A 396 16.60 -23.93 0.94
C TRP A 396 15.07 -23.97 0.75
N MET A 397 14.32 -23.04 1.34
CA MET A 397 12.86 -22.94 1.15
C MET A 397 12.50 -22.42 -0.23
N LEU A 398 13.40 -21.67 -0.88
CA LEU A 398 13.12 -20.96 -2.14
C LEU A 398 13.17 -21.86 -3.39
N HIS A 399 13.66 -23.10 -3.26
CA HIS A 399 13.68 -24.11 -4.34
C HIS A 399 14.20 -23.60 -5.70
N VAL A 400 15.27 -22.80 -5.69
CA VAL A 400 16.02 -22.40 -6.89
C VAL A 400 16.63 -23.64 -7.54
N LYS A 401 16.36 -23.89 -8.83
CA LYS A 401 16.92 -25.04 -9.58
C LYS A 401 17.95 -24.56 -10.61
N GLU A 402 18.92 -25.43 -10.92
CA GLU A 402 19.94 -25.12 -11.93
C GLU A 402 19.32 -24.95 -13.33
N GLY A 403 19.86 -24.00 -14.09
CA GLY A 403 19.41 -23.66 -15.45
C GLY A 403 18.25 -22.65 -15.53
N GLU A 404 17.70 -22.21 -14.40
CA GLU A 404 16.62 -21.20 -14.36
C GLU A 404 17.17 -19.78 -14.26
N ALA A 405 16.56 -18.84 -14.99
CA ALA A 405 16.79 -17.42 -14.79
C ALA A 405 15.94 -16.92 -13.61
N VAL A 406 16.58 -16.51 -12.51
CA VAL A 406 15.89 -16.11 -11.28
C VAL A 406 15.66 -14.60 -11.23
N GLY A 407 14.40 -14.17 -11.21
CA GLY A 407 13.99 -12.79 -10.94
C GLY A 407 13.43 -12.65 -9.53
N ILE A 408 13.76 -11.57 -8.84
CA ILE A 408 13.30 -11.30 -7.47
C ILE A 408 12.33 -10.13 -7.46
N ASN A 409 11.21 -10.28 -6.76
CA ASN A 409 10.18 -9.27 -6.59
C ASN A 409 10.10 -8.89 -5.09
N CYS A 410 10.52 -7.67 -4.76
CA CYS A 410 10.51 -7.11 -3.41
C CYS A 410 9.64 -5.84 -3.40
N ILE A 411 8.33 -6.03 -3.27
CA ILE A 411 7.35 -4.94 -3.27
C ILE A 411 6.88 -4.67 -1.83
N LEU A 412 7.22 -3.48 -1.31
CA LEU A 412 6.86 -2.98 0.01
C LEU A 412 7.30 -3.92 1.15
N GLN A 413 8.53 -4.46 1.07
CA GLN A 413 9.06 -5.46 2.01
C GLN A 413 10.39 -5.08 2.66
N LEU A 414 11.27 -4.36 1.96
CA LEU A 414 12.62 -4.11 2.48
C LEU A 414 12.60 -3.18 3.69
N HIS A 415 11.66 -2.22 3.75
CA HIS A 415 11.52 -1.36 4.92
C HIS A 415 11.31 -2.16 6.22
N LYS A 416 10.59 -3.30 6.16
CA LYS A 416 10.34 -4.15 7.33
C LYS A 416 11.62 -4.69 7.94
N MET A 417 12.68 -4.88 7.14
CA MET A 417 13.99 -5.34 7.59
C MET A 417 14.88 -4.24 8.20
N LEU A 418 14.39 -3.00 8.30
CA LEU A 418 15.09 -1.87 8.96
C LEU A 418 14.84 -1.80 10.48
N TYR A 419 14.32 -2.86 11.10
CA TYR A 419 14.09 -2.90 12.55
C TYR A 419 15.38 -2.88 13.38
N ASP A 420 16.51 -3.29 12.80
CA ASP A 420 17.79 -3.35 13.48
C ASP A 420 18.66 -2.14 13.12
N GLY A 421 19.11 -1.41 14.14
CA GLY A 421 19.94 -0.22 13.95
C GLY A 421 21.36 -0.50 13.41
N THR A 422 21.74 -1.76 13.21
CA THR A 422 23.04 -2.15 12.64
C THR A 422 22.96 -2.49 11.15
N GLY A 423 21.75 -2.51 10.57
CA GLY A 423 21.51 -2.96 9.20
C GLY A 423 21.81 -4.45 8.98
N GLY A 424 21.91 -5.23 10.05
CA GLY A 424 22.23 -6.66 10.01
C GLY A 424 21.11 -7.52 9.45
N ALA A 425 19.86 -7.28 9.83
CA ALA A 425 18.70 -7.99 9.31
C ALA A 425 18.54 -7.75 7.81
N LEU A 426 18.63 -6.48 7.38
CA LEU A 426 18.61 -6.14 5.96
C LEU A 426 19.80 -6.75 5.20
N ARG A 427 21.04 -6.66 5.73
CA ARG A 427 22.23 -7.25 5.08
C ARG A 427 22.09 -8.76 4.93
N ASP A 428 21.60 -9.45 5.95
CA ASP A 428 21.48 -10.91 5.93
C ASP A 428 20.35 -11.35 4.97
N PHE A 429 19.24 -10.59 4.90
CA PHE A 429 18.18 -10.77 3.89
C PHE A 429 18.64 -10.48 2.45
N LEU A 430 19.39 -9.39 2.22
CA LEU A 430 20.02 -9.11 0.93
C LEU A 430 21.09 -10.16 0.56
N GLY A 431 21.75 -10.75 1.56
CA GLY A 431 22.65 -11.90 1.41
C GLY A 431 21.91 -13.18 0.98
N LEU A 432 20.73 -13.44 1.54
CA LEU A 432 19.81 -14.50 1.10
C LEU A 432 19.42 -14.30 -0.38
N ILE A 433 18.96 -13.09 -0.74
CA ILE A 433 18.60 -12.73 -2.12
C ILE A 433 19.80 -12.93 -3.06
N ARG A 434 20.99 -12.45 -2.71
CA ARG A 434 22.19 -12.64 -3.53
C ARG A 434 22.57 -14.12 -3.70
N SER A 435 22.25 -14.96 -2.72
CA SER A 435 22.52 -16.40 -2.75
C SER A 435 21.59 -17.20 -3.69
N THR A 436 20.51 -16.59 -4.20
CA THR A 436 19.70 -17.19 -5.28
C THR A 436 20.30 -16.96 -6.68
N ASN A 437 21.44 -16.25 -6.77
CA ASN A 437 22.09 -15.84 -8.02
C ASN A 437 21.12 -15.15 -9.03
N PRO A 438 20.42 -14.07 -8.62
CA PRO A 438 19.35 -13.50 -9.43
C PRO A 438 19.86 -12.73 -10.66
N SER A 439 19.16 -12.88 -11.79
CA SER A 439 19.38 -12.09 -13.01
C SER A 439 18.86 -10.66 -12.88
N ILE A 440 17.88 -10.43 -11.99
CA ILE A 440 17.37 -9.11 -11.65
C ILE A 440 16.70 -9.15 -10.26
N VAL A 441 16.80 -8.05 -9.53
CA VAL A 441 16.02 -7.79 -8.31
C VAL A 441 15.24 -6.51 -8.53
N VAL A 442 13.91 -6.59 -8.45
CA VAL A 442 13.00 -5.45 -8.54
C VAL A 442 12.59 -5.05 -7.14
N VAL A 443 12.73 -3.76 -6.84
CA VAL A 443 12.39 -3.16 -5.54
C VAL A 443 11.39 -2.05 -5.77
N ALA A 444 10.24 -2.12 -5.10
CA ALA A 444 9.27 -1.04 -5.04
C ALA A 444 8.99 -0.69 -3.58
N GLU A 445 9.21 0.57 -3.19
CA GLU A 445 9.13 1.03 -1.79
C GLU A 445 8.42 2.39 -1.72
N GLN A 446 7.88 2.72 -0.54
CA GLN A 446 7.27 4.03 -0.25
C GLN A 446 8.34 5.13 -0.23
N GLU A 447 8.16 6.19 -1.03
CA GLU A 447 9.11 7.30 -1.15
C GLU A 447 8.88 8.33 -0.03
N SER A 448 9.34 8.00 1.19
CA SER A 448 9.06 8.78 2.40
C SER A 448 10.04 8.55 3.54
N GLU A 449 10.22 9.54 4.42
CA GLU A 449 11.17 9.51 5.53
C GLU A 449 10.47 9.22 6.87
N HIS A 450 9.91 8.01 7.02
CA HIS A 450 9.15 7.60 8.20
C HIS A 450 10.02 6.93 9.29
N ASN A 451 11.29 6.64 9.04
CA ASN A 451 12.14 5.92 9.99
C ASN A 451 12.97 6.79 10.97
N ASP A 452 12.72 8.10 11.06
CA ASP A 452 13.47 8.99 12.00
C ASP A 452 13.29 8.56 13.47
N LEU A 453 14.32 8.77 14.29
CA LEU A 453 14.31 8.48 15.71
C LEU A 453 13.36 9.41 16.49
N VAL A 454 13.22 10.66 16.04
CA VAL A 454 12.36 11.68 16.65
C VAL A 454 10.91 11.48 16.19
N LEU A 455 10.01 11.24 17.15
CA LEU A 455 8.59 11.02 16.89
C LEU A 455 7.93 12.18 16.12
N GLU A 456 8.22 13.42 16.49
CA GLU A 456 7.67 14.62 15.84
C GLU A 456 7.98 14.65 14.34
N LYS A 457 9.22 14.33 13.97
CA LYS A 457 9.61 14.23 12.57
C LYS A 457 8.91 13.09 11.84
N ARG A 458 8.78 11.92 12.48
CA ARG A 458 8.00 10.81 11.90
C ARG A 458 6.57 11.25 11.60
N VAL A 459 5.88 11.88 12.56
CA VAL A 459 4.53 12.42 12.38
C VAL A 459 4.50 13.48 11.28
N SER A 460 5.43 14.44 11.27
CA SER A 460 5.46 15.51 10.27
C SER A 460 5.68 14.99 8.85
N ASN A 461 6.52 13.96 8.69
CA ASN A 461 6.81 13.35 7.40
C ASN A 461 5.64 12.46 6.95
N SER A 462 5.12 11.61 7.84
CA SER A 462 3.99 10.74 7.53
C SER A 462 2.70 11.51 7.30
N LEU A 463 2.47 12.64 7.97
CA LEU A 463 1.27 13.44 7.75
C LEU A 463 1.26 14.02 6.34
N LYS A 464 2.39 14.53 5.84
CA LYS A 464 2.52 14.97 4.43
C LYS A 464 2.25 13.83 3.44
N TYR A 465 2.86 12.67 3.67
CA TYR A 465 2.72 11.50 2.81
C TYR A 465 1.28 11.00 2.76
N TYR A 466 0.67 10.74 3.92
CA TYR A 466 -0.69 10.20 3.99
C TYR A 466 -1.77 11.26 3.70
N SER A 467 -1.50 12.56 3.83
CA SER A 467 -2.39 13.59 3.26
C SER A 467 -2.54 13.40 1.75
N ALA A 468 -1.44 13.27 1.00
CA ALA A 468 -1.50 13.04 -0.44
C ALA A 468 -2.23 11.72 -0.81
N ILE A 469 -2.06 10.66 -0.02
CA ILE A 469 -2.80 9.40 -0.18
C ILE A 469 -4.31 9.60 0.09
N PHE A 470 -4.68 10.29 1.17
CA PHE A 470 -6.08 10.51 1.54
C PHE A 470 -6.79 11.46 0.58
N ASP A 471 -6.11 12.51 0.10
CA ASP A 471 -6.64 13.41 -0.93
C ASP A 471 -6.84 12.67 -2.26
N CYS A 472 -5.89 11.79 -2.64
CA CYS A 472 -6.07 10.89 -3.78
C CYS A 472 -7.35 10.03 -3.62
N ILE A 473 -7.52 9.38 -2.46
CA ILE A 473 -8.69 8.53 -2.18
C ILE A 473 -10.00 9.34 -2.20
N ASP A 474 -10.00 10.56 -1.66
CA ASP A 474 -11.16 11.45 -1.60
C ASP A 474 -11.67 11.86 -3.00
N THR A 475 -10.76 12.07 -3.96
CA THR A 475 -11.14 12.39 -5.35
C THR A 475 -11.89 11.26 -6.09
N VAL A 476 -11.79 10.01 -5.62
CA VAL A 476 -12.41 8.84 -6.29
C VAL A 476 -13.75 8.46 -5.67
N PHE A 477 -13.85 8.55 -4.34
CA PHE A 477 -14.91 7.90 -3.59
C PHE A 477 -15.88 8.90 -2.95
N PRO A 478 -17.20 8.75 -3.18
CA PRO A 478 -18.20 9.50 -2.42
C PRO A 478 -18.03 9.35 -0.90
N LEU A 479 -18.38 10.40 -0.16
CA LEU A 479 -18.07 10.55 1.28
C LEU A 479 -18.51 9.39 2.20
N GLN A 480 -19.51 8.60 1.80
CA GLN A 480 -20.06 7.49 2.57
C GLN A 480 -19.89 6.13 1.87
N ASN A 481 -18.81 5.95 1.10
CA ASN A 481 -18.48 4.69 0.45
C ASN A 481 -17.72 3.73 1.40
N GLY A 482 -18.28 2.55 1.66
CA GLY A 482 -17.66 1.54 2.54
C GLY A 482 -16.31 1.00 2.02
N ASN A 483 -16.09 0.98 0.71
CA ASN A 483 -14.82 0.56 0.12
C ASN A 483 -13.71 1.58 0.39
N ARG A 484 -14.04 2.87 0.44
CA ARG A 484 -13.10 3.95 0.83
C ARG A 484 -12.56 3.70 2.23
N ILE A 485 -13.46 3.44 3.19
CA ILE A 485 -13.10 3.21 4.60
C ILE A 485 -12.14 2.02 4.72
N LYS A 486 -12.36 0.92 3.98
CA LYS A 486 -11.43 -0.24 3.97
C LYS A 486 -10.03 0.10 3.46
N ILE A 487 -9.92 0.97 2.43
CA ILE A 487 -8.63 1.43 1.91
C ILE A 487 -7.97 2.37 2.93
N GLU A 488 -8.69 3.37 3.43
CA GLU A 488 -8.19 4.33 4.44
C GLU A 488 -7.76 3.62 5.72
N GLU A 489 -8.46 2.56 6.14
CA GLU A 489 -8.13 1.74 7.30
C GLU A 489 -6.84 0.93 7.11
N SER A 490 -6.55 0.45 5.89
CA SER A 490 -5.27 -0.22 5.59
C SER A 490 -4.08 0.73 5.75
N PHE A 491 -4.15 1.96 5.22
CA PHE A 491 -3.16 3.01 5.49
C PHE A 491 -3.18 3.46 6.97
N GLY A 492 -4.35 3.43 7.61
CA GLY A 492 -4.49 3.65 9.04
C GLY A 492 -3.70 2.64 9.89
N ARG A 493 -3.58 1.38 9.47
CA ARG A 493 -2.70 0.39 10.13
C ARG A 493 -1.23 0.80 10.02
N GLU A 494 -0.79 1.29 8.86
CA GLU A 494 0.57 1.80 8.68
C GLU A 494 0.85 3.00 9.61
N ILE A 495 -0.04 4.02 9.60
CA ILE A 495 0.05 5.20 10.48
C ILE A 495 0.14 4.78 11.95
N ARG A 496 -0.74 3.88 12.41
CA ARG A 496 -0.70 3.37 13.80
C ARG A 496 0.66 2.72 14.11
N ASN A 497 1.27 1.97 13.19
CA ASN A 497 2.58 1.36 13.42
C ASN A 497 3.72 2.39 13.52
N ILE A 498 3.76 3.38 12.63
CA ILE A 498 4.79 4.44 12.61
C ILE A 498 4.76 5.29 13.90
N ILE A 499 3.56 5.55 14.42
CA ILE A 499 3.34 6.43 15.59
C ILE A 499 3.36 5.66 16.91
N ALA A 500 2.64 4.55 17.04
CA ALA A 500 2.45 3.87 18.32
C ALA A 500 3.60 2.93 18.72
N CYS A 501 4.23 2.28 17.74
CA CYS A 501 5.23 1.24 17.99
C CYS A 501 6.66 1.80 18.10
N GLU A 502 7.55 1.01 18.70
CA GLU A 502 9.01 1.19 18.68
C GLU A 502 9.71 -0.18 18.64
N GLY A 503 11.02 -0.19 18.41
CA GLY A 503 11.80 -1.43 18.39
C GLY A 503 11.29 -2.43 17.35
N LEU A 504 11.25 -3.72 17.69
CA LEU A 504 10.79 -4.78 16.80
C LEU A 504 9.29 -4.71 16.46
N GLU A 505 8.48 -4.03 17.27
CA GLU A 505 7.04 -3.87 17.02
C GLU A 505 6.75 -2.82 15.91
N ARG A 506 7.71 -1.93 15.64
CA ARG A 506 7.63 -0.98 14.52
C ARG A 506 8.31 -1.60 13.30
N PHE A 507 7.55 -1.89 12.25
CA PHE A 507 8.03 -2.46 10.99
C PHE A 507 7.82 -1.51 9.80
N GLU A 508 6.86 -0.58 9.89
CA GLU A 508 6.66 0.50 8.90
C GLU A 508 7.77 1.54 9.07
N ARG A 509 8.79 1.46 8.20
CA ARG A 509 10.10 2.10 8.36
C ARG A 509 10.62 2.70 7.07
N HIS A 510 9.74 3.38 6.34
CA HIS A 510 10.06 3.93 5.03
C HIS A 510 11.25 4.91 5.10
N VAL A 511 12.06 4.85 4.04
CA VAL A 511 13.16 5.77 3.73
C VAL A 511 13.11 6.05 2.22
N GLY A 512 13.56 7.23 1.78
CA GLY A 512 13.54 7.59 0.36
C GLY A 512 14.54 6.81 -0.50
N PHE A 513 14.40 6.93 -1.82
CA PHE A 513 15.18 6.20 -2.82
C PHE A 513 16.69 6.41 -2.67
N ASP A 514 17.14 7.62 -2.32
CA ASP A 514 18.56 7.93 -2.10
C ASP A 514 19.16 7.16 -0.91
N GLN A 515 18.33 6.80 0.08
CA GLN A 515 18.74 5.96 1.19
C GLN A 515 18.69 4.48 0.82
N TRP A 516 17.66 4.04 0.08
CA TRP A 516 17.63 2.69 -0.49
C TRP A 516 18.82 2.41 -1.41
N TRP A 517 19.23 3.39 -2.22
CA TRP A 517 20.39 3.28 -3.09
C TRP A 517 21.67 2.95 -2.32
N LYS A 518 21.93 3.69 -1.24
CA LYS A 518 23.07 3.44 -0.35
C LYS A 518 22.98 2.06 0.29
N LEU A 519 21.82 1.70 0.84
CA LEU A 519 21.62 0.40 1.50
C LEU A 519 21.83 -0.79 0.54
N MET A 520 21.23 -0.74 -0.66
CA MET A 520 21.37 -1.78 -1.69
C MET A 520 22.82 -1.92 -2.19
N THR A 521 23.52 -0.80 -2.31
CA THR A 521 24.92 -0.76 -2.76
C THR A 521 25.89 -1.22 -1.68
N GLU A 522 25.84 -0.60 -0.50
CA GLU A 522 26.84 -0.74 0.58
C GLU A 522 26.62 -2.00 1.43
N LEU A 523 25.36 -2.35 1.75
CA LEU A 523 25.05 -3.55 2.54
C LEU A 523 24.73 -4.75 1.66
N GLY A 524 23.94 -4.54 0.60
CA GLY A 524 23.50 -5.63 -0.28
C GLY A 524 24.55 -6.12 -1.27
N GLY A 525 25.47 -5.24 -1.69
CA GLY A 525 26.38 -5.56 -2.79
C GLY A 525 25.66 -5.70 -4.13
N PHE A 526 24.64 -4.86 -4.36
CA PHE A 526 23.96 -4.73 -5.65
C PHE A 526 24.40 -3.43 -6.35
N ARG A 527 24.28 -3.42 -7.68
CA ARG A 527 24.31 -2.19 -8.49
C ARG A 527 22.92 -1.97 -9.07
N ASN A 528 22.51 -0.71 -9.17
CA ASN A 528 21.30 -0.33 -9.87
C ASN A 528 21.41 -0.68 -11.36
N VAL A 529 20.26 -0.99 -11.98
CA VAL A 529 20.10 -1.23 -13.40
C VAL A 529 19.22 -0.13 -13.95
N GLU A 530 19.66 0.48 -15.06
CA GLU A 530 18.90 1.52 -15.72
C GLU A 530 17.49 1.03 -16.14
N ILE A 531 16.51 1.89 -15.90
CA ILE A 531 15.14 1.72 -16.38
C ILE A 531 15.02 2.39 -17.75
N ASN A 532 14.54 1.64 -18.75
CA ASN A 532 14.50 2.13 -20.12
C ASN A 532 13.21 2.96 -20.37
N ASP A 533 13.12 3.58 -21.55
CA ASP A 533 11.92 4.32 -21.96
C ASP A 533 10.66 3.44 -22.07
N ARG A 534 10.82 2.12 -22.25
CA ARG A 534 9.70 1.16 -22.35
C ARG A 534 8.89 1.11 -21.06
N GLU A 535 9.56 0.91 -19.92
CA GLU A 535 8.97 0.94 -18.59
C GLU A 535 8.32 2.29 -18.30
N PHE A 536 8.99 3.40 -18.67
CA PHE A 536 8.47 4.75 -18.45
C PHE A 536 7.21 5.04 -19.27
N VAL A 537 7.21 4.72 -20.56
CA VAL A 537 6.06 4.93 -21.46
C VAL A 537 4.87 4.08 -21.03
N GLN A 538 5.07 2.82 -20.62
CA GLN A 538 3.98 2.01 -20.07
C GLN A 538 3.41 2.62 -18.78
N SER A 539 4.28 3.08 -17.88
CA SER A 539 3.87 3.76 -16.64
C SER A 539 3.01 5.00 -16.94
N GLN A 540 3.36 5.80 -17.95
CA GLN A 540 2.55 6.92 -18.43
C GLN A 540 1.23 6.48 -19.09
N MET A 541 1.21 5.36 -19.83
CA MET A 541 -0.03 4.80 -20.41
C MET A 541 -1.01 4.37 -19.33
N ILE A 542 -0.52 3.75 -18.24
CA ILE A 542 -1.36 3.38 -17.08
C ILE A 542 -2.01 4.62 -16.49
N LEU A 543 -1.26 5.69 -16.23
CA LEU A 543 -1.86 6.93 -15.70
C LEU A 543 -2.94 7.52 -16.62
N LYS A 544 -2.73 7.48 -17.95
CA LYS A 544 -3.73 7.95 -18.92
C LYS A 544 -5.06 7.19 -18.84
N MET A 545 -5.06 5.92 -18.42
CA MET A 545 -6.30 5.14 -18.23
C MET A 545 -7.17 5.65 -17.08
N TYR A 546 -6.61 6.43 -16.15
CA TYR A 546 -7.32 7.01 -15.00
C TYR A 546 -7.51 8.53 -15.12
N HIS A 547 -7.07 9.13 -16.23
CA HIS A 547 -7.07 10.59 -16.44
C HIS A 547 -8.45 11.22 -16.18
N ASP A 548 -9.53 10.57 -16.61
CA ASP A 548 -10.89 11.08 -16.47
C ASP A 548 -11.43 10.99 -15.03
N SER A 549 -10.83 10.16 -14.17
CA SER A 549 -11.20 10.02 -12.76
C SER A 549 -10.50 11.01 -11.83
N TYR A 550 -9.33 11.54 -12.22
CA TYR A 550 -8.48 12.38 -11.36
C TYR A 550 -8.17 13.76 -11.94
N GLY A 551 -8.52 14.03 -13.20
CA GLY A 551 -8.06 15.20 -13.93
C GLY A 551 -6.62 15.06 -14.45
N SER A 552 -6.21 16.00 -15.28
CA SER A 552 -5.01 15.89 -16.13
C SER A 552 -3.66 16.08 -15.43
N SER A 553 -3.63 16.36 -14.12
CA SER A 553 -2.41 16.80 -13.41
C SER A 553 -2.14 16.13 -12.06
N SER A 554 -3.04 15.28 -11.57
CA SER A 554 -3.01 14.79 -10.18
C SER A 554 -2.03 13.64 -9.95
N PHE A 555 -1.96 12.66 -10.86
CA PHE A 555 -0.89 11.64 -10.84
C PHE A 555 0.19 11.95 -11.88
N LYS A 556 1.46 11.77 -11.50
CA LYS A 556 2.64 11.97 -12.36
C LYS A 556 3.61 10.81 -12.18
N VAL A 557 4.31 10.40 -13.25
CA VAL A 557 5.49 9.52 -13.16
C VAL A 557 6.72 10.32 -13.52
N GLU A 558 7.72 10.29 -12.65
CA GLU A 558 8.98 11.02 -12.76
C GLU A 558 10.16 10.05 -12.86
N LYS A 559 11.16 10.43 -13.65
CA LYS A 559 12.39 9.66 -13.82
C LYS A 559 13.41 10.10 -12.76
N MET A 560 13.72 9.23 -11.81
CA MET A 560 14.88 9.41 -10.94
C MET A 560 16.16 9.28 -11.78
N ARG A 561 17.16 10.12 -11.51
CA ARG A 561 18.45 10.12 -12.21
C ARG A 561 19.57 9.86 -11.22
N SER A 562 20.63 9.21 -11.68
CA SER A 562 21.89 9.14 -10.92
C SER A 562 22.49 10.54 -10.75
N ASP A 563 23.11 10.82 -9.60
CA ASP A 563 23.82 12.08 -9.37
C ASP A 563 24.83 12.37 -10.52
N GLY A 564 24.76 13.59 -11.06
CA GLY A 564 25.54 14.04 -12.22
C GLY A 564 25.29 13.32 -13.55
N GLY A 565 24.32 12.38 -13.65
CA GLY A 565 24.15 11.50 -14.80
C GLY A 565 22.84 11.65 -15.58
N VAL A 566 22.80 11.02 -16.77
CA VAL A 566 21.62 10.97 -17.67
C VAL A 566 20.77 9.72 -17.44
N ALA A 567 21.36 8.66 -16.87
CA ALA A 567 20.72 7.36 -16.74
C ALA A 567 19.54 7.39 -15.76
N THR A 568 18.45 6.69 -16.11
CA THR A 568 17.24 6.63 -15.27
C THR A 568 17.37 5.50 -14.25
N THR A 569 17.43 5.85 -12.97
CA THR A 569 17.75 4.92 -11.86
C THR A 569 16.53 4.30 -11.18
N GLY A 570 15.38 4.95 -11.34
CA GLY A 570 14.10 4.59 -10.73
C GLY A 570 12.96 5.36 -11.40
N LEU A 571 11.74 4.85 -11.26
CA LEU A 571 10.53 5.58 -11.62
C LEU A 571 9.73 5.86 -10.36
N THR A 572 9.40 7.12 -10.12
CA THR A 572 8.65 7.58 -8.96
C THR A 572 7.24 7.97 -9.40
N LEU A 573 6.23 7.41 -8.74
CA LEU A 573 4.85 7.86 -8.82
C LEU A 573 4.62 8.93 -7.77
N SER A 574 4.14 10.09 -8.22
CA SER A 574 3.86 11.26 -7.38
C SER A 574 2.37 11.61 -7.47
N TRP A 575 1.78 12.04 -6.34
CA TRP A 575 0.48 12.72 -6.31
C TRP A 575 0.70 14.23 -6.14
N SER A 576 0.22 15.00 -7.10
CA SER A 576 0.56 16.41 -7.29
C SER A 576 2.08 16.61 -7.29
N ASP A 577 2.67 17.13 -6.22
CA ASP A 577 4.12 17.31 -6.07
C ASP A 577 4.71 16.49 -4.89
N GLN A 578 3.93 15.56 -4.31
CA GLN A 578 4.35 14.64 -3.25
C GLN A 578 4.70 13.27 -3.87
N PRO A 579 5.97 12.83 -3.82
CA PRO A 579 6.35 11.46 -4.15
C PRO A 579 5.63 10.45 -3.26
N LEU A 580 5.21 9.32 -3.83
CA LEU A 580 4.52 8.25 -3.12
C LEU A 580 5.28 6.92 -3.17
N TYR A 581 5.65 6.44 -4.36
CA TYR A 581 6.28 5.13 -4.51
C TYR A 581 7.35 5.15 -5.60
N THR A 582 8.48 4.51 -5.35
CA THR A 582 9.57 4.40 -6.33
C THR A 582 9.85 2.94 -6.68
N VAL A 583 9.79 2.62 -7.97
CA VAL A 583 10.17 1.31 -8.53
C VAL A 583 11.59 1.40 -9.09
N SER A 584 12.42 0.42 -8.76
CA SER A 584 13.85 0.37 -9.13
C SER A 584 14.33 -1.05 -9.42
N ALA A 585 15.42 -1.17 -10.17
CA ALA A 585 15.97 -2.44 -10.65
C ALA A 585 17.43 -2.60 -10.22
N TRP A 586 17.84 -3.82 -9.86
CA TRP A 586 19.14 -4.09 -9.25
C TRP A 586 19.74 -5.42 -9.73
N THR A 587 21.06 -5.50 -9.87
CA THR A 587 21.79 -6.75 -10.13
C THR A 587 22.90 -6.95 -9.09
N PRO A 588 23.24 -8.19 -8.70
CA PRO A 588 24.41 -8.43 -7.86
C PRO A 588 25.68 -7.87 -8.51
N TYR A 589 26.64 -7.40 -7.69
CA TYR A 589 27.99 -7.16 -8.21
C TYR A 589 28.59 -8.50 -8.67
N THR A 590 28.84 -8.62 -9.98
CA THR A 590 29.71 -9.66 -10.50
C THR A 590 31.14 -9.38 -10.06
N MET A 591 31.60 -10.11 -9.03
CA MET A 591 33.03 -10.18 -8.73
C MET A 591 33.75 -10.86 -9.90
N ALA A 592 34.24 -10.05 -10.83
CA ALA A 592 35.09 -10.48 -11.92
C ALA A 592 36.45 -10.96 -11.35
N GLY A 593 36.54 -12.26 -11.07
CA GLY A 593 37.80 -12.97 -10.80
C GLY A 593 38.08 -13.32 -9.34
N SER A 594 37.50 -14.44 -8.86
CA SER A 594 38.11 -15.26 -7.80
C SER A 594 37.61 -16.72 -7.72
N SER A 595 37.20 -17.33 -8.84
CA SER A 595 36.94 -18.78 -8.89
C SER A 595 37.25 -19.44 -10.24
N SER A 596 38.49 -19.28 -10.70
CA SER A 596 39.00 -20.03 -11.86
C SER A 596 40.48 -20.40 -11.72
N HIS A 597 40.90 -20.95 -10.57
CA HIS A 597 42.19 -21.68 -10.41
C HIS A 597 42.27 -22.48 -9.09
N TYR A 598 41.39 -23.46 -8.86
CA TYR A 598 41.59 -24.48 -7.79
C TYR A 598 41.18 -25.92 -8.15
N GLN A 599 40.98 -26.21 -9.44
CA GLN A 599 40.83 -27.59 -9.96
C GLN A 599 41.71 -27.82 -11.19
N ARG A 600 43.03 -27.73 -11.00
CA ARG A 600 44.02 -28.40 -11.87
C ARG A 600 45.41 -28.49 -11.22
N GLN A 601 45.49 -29.11 -10.04
CA GLN A 601 46.76 -29.60 -9.47
C GLN A 601 46.51 -30.66 -8.41
N GLN A 602 46.23 -31.87 -8.87
CA GLN A 602 46.63 -33.12 -8.23
C GLN A 602 46.56 -34.22 -9.30
N GLU A 603 47.74 -34.71 -9.66
CA GLU A 603 47.96 -35.99 -10.34
C GLU A 603 47.83 -37.13 -9.31
#